data_AF-H0ACM6-F1
#
_entry.id   AF-H0ACM6-F1
#
_cell.length_a   1.000
_cell.length_b   1.000
_cell.length_c   1.000
_cell.angle_alpha   90.00
_cell.angle_beta   90.00
_cell.angle_gamma   90.00
#
_symmetry.space_group_name_H-M   'P 1'
#
loop_
_entity.id
_entity.type
_entity.pdbx_description
1 polymer ?
#
loop_
_entity_poly.entity_id
_entity_poly.type
_entity_poly.pdbx_seq_one_letter_code
_entity_poly.pdbx_strand_id
1 'polypeptide(L)'
;MQTTLVASKAKELVDSGRTASIREVYYQLKHSVPGLDENTFEDQDESNNVVVDIETATGAIREDLHLFAEPKGRLFGPIKINDSGDTIDGMSMGSAGMAIPSIVDHLEFEENNADFILVVETSAMVNRLVEEDFHEEHNAIIIGTGGQPARGARRLINMMFFQHG
;
A
#
# COMPACT_ATOMS: atom_id res chain seq x y z
N MET A 1 -17.69 1.79 21.44
CA MET A 1 -17.21 0.41 21.70
C MET A 1 -16.17 -0.01 20.68
N GLN A 2 -16.49 0.03 19.38
CA GLN A 2 -15.60 -0.35 18.28
C GLN A 2 -14.25 0.39 18.24
N THR A 3 -14.25 1.72 18.41
CA THR A 3 -13.00 2.52 18.46
C THR A 3 -12.03 2.02 19.52
N THR A 4 -12.54 1.67 20.70
CA THR A 4 -11.72 1.14 21.79
C THR A 4 -11.18 -0.25 21.47
N LEU A 5 -11.95 -1.11 20.79
CA LEU A 5 -11.49 -2.43 20.35
C LEU A 5 -10.36 -2.32 19.33
N VAL A 6 -10.55 -1.51 18.29
CA VAL A 6 -9.54 -1.31 17.23
C VAL A 6 -8.30 -0.62 17.81
N ALA A 7 -8.46 0.42 18.62
CA ALA A 7 -7.33 1.10 19.25
C ALA A 7 -6.57 0.19 20.22
N SER A 8 -7.27 -0.64 21.00
CA SER A 8 -6.62 -1.62 21.88
C SER A 8 -5.83 -2.65 21.07
N LYS A 9 -6.36 -3.08 19.92
CA LYS A 9 -5.66 -4.04 19.07
C LYS A 9 -4.44 -3.43 18.38
N ALA A 10 -4.58 -2.21 17.86
CA ALA A 10 -3.46 -1.45 17.31
C ALA A 10 -2.35 -1.26 18.36
N LYS A 11 -2.71 -0.90 19.59
CA LYS A 11 -1.76 -0.80 20.70
C LYS A 11 -1.03 -2.12 20.98
N GLU A 12 -1.74 -3.25 21.00
CA GLU A 12 -1.12 -4.58 21.19
C GLU A 12 -0.09 -4.88 20.08
N LEU A 13 -0.40 -4.54 18.82
CA LEU A 13 0.49 -4.73 17.68
C LEU A 13 1.75 -3.88 17.81
N VAL A 14 1.58 -2.60 18.16
CA VAL A 14 2.69 -1.66 18.40
C VAL A 14 3.57 -2.14 19.57
N ASP A 15 2.97 -2.42 20.73
CA ASP A 15 3.70 -2.85 21.93
C ASP A 15 4.46 -4.18 21.71
N SER A 16 3.96 -5.04 20.83
CA SER A 16 4.59 -6.33 20.50
C SER A 16 5.51 -6.30 19.26
N GLY A 17 5.64 -5.16 18.58
CA GLY A 17 6.44 -5.05 17.36
C GLY A 17 5.91 -5.88 16.18
N ARG A 18 4.62 -6.27 16.21
CA ARG A 18 3.98 -7.11 15.19
C ARG A 18 3.10 -6.26 14.29
N THR A 19 2.88 -6.71 13.06
CA THR A 19 2.00 -6.06 12.09
C THR A 19 0.82 -6.97 11.75
N ALA A 20 -0.30 -6.38 11.36
CA ALA A 20 -1.47 -7.12 10.88
C ALA A 20 -2.14 -6.38 9.73
N SER A 21 -2.74 -7.14 8.82
CA SER A 21 -3.57 -6.55 7.78
C SER A 21 -4.88 -6.04 8.39
N ILE A 22 -5.46 -5.00 7.76
CA ILE A 22 -6.75 -4.44 8.23
C ILE A 22 -7.88 -5.49 8.18
N ARG A 23 -7.79 -6.44 7.24
CA ARG A 23 -8.73 -7.57 7.14
C ARG A 23 -8.56 -8.55 8.30
N GLU A 24 -7.33 -8.87 8.68
CA GLU A 24 -7.08 -9.72 9.85
C GLU A 24 -7.63 -9.07 11.12
N VAL A 25 -7.42 -7.77 11.31
CA VAL A 25 -7.99 -7.04 12.47
C VAL A 25 -9.51 -7.08 12.45
N TYR A 26 -10.15 -6.87 11.30
CA TYR A 26 -11.60 -7.04 11.15
C TYR A 26 -12.06 -8.43 11.57
N TYR A 27 -11.46 -9.50 11.04
CA TYR A 27 -11.86 -10.87 11.37
C TYR A 27 -11.59 -11.24 12.84
N GLN A 28 -10.51 -10.75 13.43
CA GLN A 28 -10.20 -10.98 14.85
C GLN A 28 -11.17 -10.26 15.78
N LEU A 29 -11.63 -9.08 15.37
CA LEU A 29 -12.53 -8.28 16.18
C LEU A 29 -14.00 -8.61 15.92
N LYS A 30 -14.36 -9.26 14.80
CA LYS A 30 -15.74 -9.66 14.48
C LYS A 30 -16.20 -10.82 15.37
N HIS A 31 -17.03 -10.51 16.36
CA HIS A 31 -17.69 -11.47 17.22
C HIS A 31 -19.03 -10.93 17.72
N SER A 32 -19.93 -11.81 18.15
CA SER A 32 -21.22 -11.43 18.70
C SER A 32 -21.07 -10.77 20.07
N VAL A 33 -21.79 -9.67 20.29
CA VAL A 33 -21.77 -8.95 21.57
C VAL A 33 -22.56 -9.76 22.61
N PRO A 34 -21.99 -10.09 23.78
CA PRO A 34 -22.68 -10.89 24.78
C PRO A 34 -24.03 -10.28 25.20
N GLY A 35 -25.12 -11.05 25.02
CA GLY A 35 -26.47 -10.63 25.40
C GLY A 35 -27.21 -9.81 24.34
N LEU A 36 -26.63 -9.59 23.16
CA LEU A 36 -27.25 -8.94 22.01
C LEU A 36 -27.16 -9.87 20.78
N ASP A 37 -28.09 -9.71 19.84
CA ASP A 37 -28.05 -10.39 18.53
C ASP A 37 -27.36 -9.50 17.48
N GLU A 38 -26.23 -8.92 17.86
CA GLU A 38 -25.46 -7.96 17.05
C GLU A 38 -23.98 -8.33 17.10
N ASN A 39 -23.26 -8.16 16.00
CA ASN A 39 -21.81 -8.30 15.99
C ASN A 39 -21.12 -6.98 16.33
N THR A 40 -19.87 -7.08 16.77
CA THR A 40 -18.99 -5.92 16.93
C THR A 40 -18.71 -5.20 15.62
N PHE A 41 -18.69 -5.91 14.49
CA PHE A 41 -18.57 -5.38 13.14
C PHE A 41 -19.39 -6.22 12.17
N GLU A 42 -20.18 -5.57 11.33
CA GLU A 42 -20.98 -6.27 10.32
C GLU A 42 -20.21 -6.43 9.00
N ASP A 43 -19.48 -5.39 8.59
CA ASP A 43 -18.65 -5.38 7.40
C ASP A 43 -17.26 -4.76 7.60
N GLN A 44 -16.41 -4.91 6.58
CA GLN A 44 -15.06 -4.40 6.59
C GLN A 44 -15.03 -2.86 6.60
N ASP A 45 -16.01 -2.21 5.96
CA ASP A 45 -16.05 -0.76 5.80
C ASP A 45 -16.30 -0.06 7.14
N GLU A 46 -17.09 -0.67 8.01
CA GLU A 46 -17.27 -0.23 9.39
C GLU A 46 -15.95 -0.22 10.16
N SER A 47 -15.17 -1.30 10.09
CA SER A 47 -13.85 -1.37 10.73
C SER A 47 -12.84 -0.40 10.11
N ASN A 48 -12.90 -0.20 8.78
CA ASN A 48 -12.04 0.74 8.07
C ASN A 48 -12.30 2.18 8.52
N ASN A 49 -13.57 2.57 8.66
CA ASN A 49 -13.95 3.91 9.14
C ASN A 49 -13.43 4.16 10.55
N VAL A 50 -13.51 3.16 11.43
CA VAL A 50 -12.96 3.27 12.79
C VAL A 50 -11.43 3.45 12.78
N VAL A 51 -10.71 2.79 11.88
CA VAL A 51 -9.27 3.03 11.72
C VAL A 51 -8.99 4.47 11.28
N VAL A 52 -9.78 5.01 10.34
CA VAL A 52 -9.66 6.41 9.90
C VAL A 52 -9.94 7.40 11.03
N ASP A 53 -10.92 7.11 11.88
CA ASP A 53 -11.21 7.92 13.06
C ASP A 53 -10.04 7.94 14.04
N ILE A 54 -9.38 6.79 14.24
CA ILE A 54 -8.18 6.69 15.10
C ILE A 54 -7.01 7.44 14.46
N GLU A 55 -6.77 7.29 13.16
CA GLU A 55 -5.74 8.05 12.42
C GLU A 55 -5.98 9.56 12.63
N THR A 56 -7.22 10.02 12.46
CA THR A 56 -7.58 11.43 12.59
C THR A 56 -7.45 11.94 14.03
N ALA A 57 -7.87 11.15 15.02
CA ALA A 57 -7.83 11.55 16.43
C ALA A 57 -6.41 11.57 17.02
N THR A 58 -5.53 10.68 16.54
CA THR A 58 -4.17 10.55 17.06
C THR A 58 -3.14 11.31 16.23
N GLY A 59 -3.45 11.66 14.99
CA GLY A 59 -2.49 12.17 14.02
C GLY A 59 -1.51 11.11 13.51
N ALA A 60 -1.62 9.86 14.00
CA ALA A 60 -0.82 8.74 13.53
C ALA A 60 -1.37 8.25 12.20
N ILE A 61 -0.48 7.88 11.28
CA ILE A 61 -0.91 7.20 10.06
C ILE A 61 -1.10 5.70 10.37
N ARG A 62 -1.94 5.01 9.60
CA ARG A 62 -2.23 3.57 9.76
C ARG A 62 -0.99 2.71 9.93
N GLU A 63 0.07 3.09 9.24
CA GLU A 63 1.37 2.45 9.24
C GLU A 63 2.03 2.53 10.63
N ASP A 64 1.92 3.67 11.33
CA ASP A 64 2.36 3.85 12.72
C ASP A 64 1.54 2.99 13.70
N LEU A 65 0.32 2.63 13.32
CA LEU A 65 -0.55 1.72 14.07
C LEU A 65 -0.24 0.24 13.81
N HIS A 66 0.83 -0.05 13.05
CA HIS A 66 1.24 -1.39 12.61
C HIS A 66 0.17 -2.13 11.79
N LEU A 67 -0.71 -1.36 11.14
CA LEU A 67 -1.75 -1.87 10.28
C LEU A 67 -1.34 -1.67 8.80
N PHE A 68 -1.47 -2.71 7.99
CA PHE A 68 -1.15 -2.62 6.57
C PHE A 68 -2.31 -3.12 5.69
N ALA A 69 -2.33 -2.67 4.44
CA ALA A 69 -3.21 -3.23 3.42
C ALA A 69 -2.43 -4.19 2.52
N GLU A 70 -3.12 -5.08 1.84
CA GLU A 70 -2.49 -5.92 0.81
C GLU A 70 -1.82 -5.02 -0.26
N PRO A 71 -0.59 -5.37 -0.68
CA PRO A 71 0.06 -4.71 -1.81
C PRO A 71 -0.86 -4.70 -3.03
N LYS A 72 -0.97 -3.55 -3.68
CA LYS A 72 -1.80 -3.41 -4.87
C LYS A 72 -1.18 -2.41 -5.84
N GLY A 73 -0.93 -2.90 -7.03
CA GLY A 73 -0.28 -2.18 -8.11
C GLY A 73 1.10 -2.72 -8.40
N ARG A 74 1.67 -2.30 -9.53
CA ARG A 74 2.96 -2.75 -10.02
C ARG A 74 3.75 -1.59 -10.59
N LEU A 75 5.06 -1.65 -10.46
CA LEU A 75 6.00 -0.70 -11.03
C LEU A 75 6.96 -1.41 -11.98
N PHE A 76 7.22 -0.76 -13.12
CA PHE A 76 8.23 -1.12 -14.11
C PHE A 76 8.96 0.14 -14.56
N GLY A 77 10.21 0.03 -14.96
CA GLY A 77 10.94 1.14 -15.59
C GLY A 77 12.30 1.41 -14.96
N PRO A 78 13.00 2.45 -15.46
CA PRO A 78 14.42 2.68 -15.20
C PRO A 78 14.64 3.35 -13.84
N ILE A 79 14.35 2.60 -12.78
CA ILE A 79 14.47 3.02 -11.38
C ILE A 79 15.06 1.89 -10.53
N LYS A 80 15.93 2.25 -9.58
CA LYS A 80 16.41 1.36 -8.52
C LYS A 80 15.93 1.87 -7.17
N ILE A 81 15.30 0.97 -6.42
CA ILE A 81 14.73 1.26 -5.11
C ILE A 81 15.38 0.35 -4.08
N ASN A 82 15.92 0.92 -3.01
CA ASN A 82 16.29 0.16 -1.83
C ASN A 82 15.03 -0.11 -0.99
N ASP A 83 14.72 -1.39 -0.78
CA ASP A 83 13.73 -1.82 0.19
C ASP A 83 14.46 -2.55 1.32
N SER A 84 14.61 -1.87 2.46
CA SER A 84 15.10 -2.48 3.70
C SER A 84 16.48 -3.16 3.59
N GLY A 85 17.35 -2.65 2.71
CA GLY A 85 18.69 -3.18 2.45
C GLY A 85 18.83 -3.96 1.15
N ASP A 86 17.72 -4.32 0.50
CA ASP A 86 17.71 -5.02 -0.79
C ASP A 86 17.44 -4.03 -1.94
N THR A 87 18.37 -3.94 -2.89
CA THR A 87 18.18 -3.14 -4.11
C THR A 87 17.28 -3.88 -5.10
N ILE A 88 16.16 -3.26 -5.44
CA ILE A 88 15.19 -3.71 -6.44
C ILE A 88 15.39 -2.87 -7.71
N ASP A 89 15.72 -3.53 -8.81
CA ASP A 89 15.84 -2.91 -10.13
C ASP A 89 14.54 -3.06 -10.92
N GLY A 90 13.83 -1.96 -11.15
CA GLY A 90 12.55 -1.90 -11.85
C GLY A 90 12.60 -2.31 -13.32
N MET A 91 13.79 -2.41 -13.93
CA MET A 91 14.00 -2.93 -15.29
C MET A 91 14.15 -4.45 -15.30
N SER A 92 14.57 -5.05 -14.18
CA SER A 92 14.98 -6.46 -14.12
C SER A 92 13.92 -7.37 -13.48
N MET A 93 12.63 -7.05 -13.60
CA MET A 93 11.51 -7.73 -12.91
C MET A 93 10.66 -8.66 -13.79
N GLY A 94 11.00 -8.80 -15.08
CA GLY A 94 10.19 -9.56 -16.05
C GLY A 94 8.76 -9.04 -16.14
N SER A 95 7.77 -9.93 -16.29
CA SER A 95 6.35 -9.54 -16.42
C SER A 95 5.64 -9.26 -15.08
N ALA A 96 6.25 -9.61 -13.96
CA ALA A 96 5.67 -9.45 -12.64
C ALA A 96 5.77 -8.00 -12.15
N GLY A 97 6.88 -7.32 -12.45
CA GLY A 97 7.16 -5.98 -11.94
C GLY A 97 7.38 -5.96 -10.43
N MET A 98 7.79 -4.80 -9.91
CA MET A 98 7.83 -4.59 -8.47
C MET A 98 6.41 -4.41 -7.95
N ALA A 99 5.98 -5.25 -7.01
CA ALA A 99 4.70 -5.06 -6.32
C ALA A 99 4.78 -3.80 -5.45
N ILE A 100 3.75 -2.95 -5.51
CA ILE A 100 3.74 -1.72 -4.71
C ILE A 100 3.20 -2.05 -3.32
N PRO A 101 4.03 -1.97 -2.25
CA PRO A 101 3.58 -2.22 -0.89
C PRO A 101 2.58 -1.14 -0.44
N SER A 102 1.80 -1.45 0.59
CA SER A 102 0.87 -0.47 1.16
C SER A 102 1.58 0.64 1.94
N ILE A 103 2.75 0.33 2.48
CA ILE A 103 3.67 1.24 3.16
C ILE A 103 4.85 1.46 2.22
N VAL A 104 5.13 2.70 1.85
CA VAL A 104 6.18 3.05 0.89
C VAL A 104 7.23 4.01 1.46
N ASP A 105 7.04 4.47 2.70
CA ASP A 105 7.89 5.50 3.32
C ASP A 105 9.31 5.03 3.63
N HIS A 106 9.54 3.72 3.72
CA HIS A 106 10.86 3.12 3.93
C HIS A 106 11.62 2.90 2.61
N LEU A 107 10.98 3.09 1.46
CA LEU A 107 11.61 2.91 0.16
C LEU A 107 12.56 4.07 -0.10
N GLU A 108 13.82 3.77 -0.41
CA GLU A 108 14.82 4.78 -0.79
C GLU A 108 15.08 4.71 -2.30
N PHE A 109 14.97 5.84 -2.99
CA PHE A 109 15.25 5.90 -4.43
C PHE A 109 16.76 6.06 -4.65
N GLU A 110 17.42 4.98 -5.04
CA GLU A 110 18.87 4.98 -5.28
C GLU A 110 19.22 5.61 -6.64
N GLU A 111 18.45 5.24 -7.68
CA GLU A 111 18.61 5.76 -9.04
C GLU A 111 17.23 5.92 -9.68
N ASN A 112 17.01 7.03 -10.39
CA ASN A 112 15.87 7.19 -11.27
C ASN A 112 16.31 7.91 -12.55
N ASN A 113 16.26 7.21 -13.67
CA ASN A 113 16.64 7.75 -14.97
C ASN A 113 15.44 8.16 -15.82
N ALA A 114 14.20 7.97 -15.35
CA ALA A 114 13.01 8.17 -16.15
C ALA A 114 12.70 9.64 -16.45
N ASP A 115 12.22 9.91 -17.66
CA ASP A 115 11.77 11.24 -18.10
C ASP A 115 10.37 11.58 -17.58
N PHE A 116 9.52 10.56 -17.39
CA PHE A 116 8.16 10.71 -16.87
C PHE A 116 7.62 9.42 -16.25
N ILE A 117 6.52 9.57 -15.52
CA ILE A 117 5.75 8.47 -14.92
C ILE A 117 4.43 8.31 -15.68
N LEU A 118 4.20 7.12 -16.23
CA LEU A 118 2.95 6.74 -16.88
C LEU A 118 2.10 5.89 -15.92
N VAL A 119 1.01 6.46 -15.42
CA VAL A 119 0.06 5.76 -14.54
C VAL A 119 -1.03 5.10 -15.39
N VAL A 120 -1.17 3.78 -15.27
CA VAL A 120 -2.07 2.95 -16.09
C VAL A 120 -3.04 2.19 -15.19
N GLU A 121 -4.34 2.33 -15.47
CA GLU A 121 -5.37 1.73 -14.62
C GLU A 121 -5.43 0.20 -14.75
N THR A 122 -5.47 -0.30 -16.00
CA THR A 122 -5.79 -1.70 -16.28
C THR A 122 -4.53 -2.55 -16.37
N SER A 123 -4.51 -3.67 -15.65
CA SER A 123 -3.37 -4.61 -15.67
C SER A 123 -3.08 -5.17 -17.07
N ALA A 124 -4.11 -5.31 -17.92
CA ALA A 124 -3.94 -5.76 -19.29
C ALA A 124 -3.14 -4.76 -20.14
N MET A 125 -3.38 -3.46 -19.97
CA MET A 125 -2.62 -2.43 -20.68
C MET A 125 -1.19 -2.31 -20.15
N VAL A 126 -1.00 -2.43 -18.83
CA VAL A 126 0.36 -2.51 -18.24
C VAL A 126 1.15 -3.66 -18.86
N ASN A 127 0.55 -4.85 -18.93
CA ASN A 127 1.22 -6.01 -19.52
C ASN A 127 1.57 -5.77 -20.98
N ARG A 128 0.66 -5.18 -21.77
CA ARG A 128 0.93 -4.83 -23.17
C ARG A 128 2.10 -3.84 -23.29
N LEU A 129 2.12 -2.77 -22.49
CA LEU A 129 3.20 -1.78 -22.56
C LEU A 129 4.56 -2.36 -22.15
N VAL A 130 4.57 -3.29 -21.20
CA VAL A 130 5.81 -4.00 -20.81
C VAL A 130 6.23 -5.00 -21.89
N GLU A 131 5.29 -5.71 -22.52
CA GLU A 131 5.56 -6.62 -23.65
C GLU A 131 6.14 -5.91 -24.89
N GLU A 132 5.81 -4.63 -25.08
CA GLU A 132 6.31 -3.80 -26.18
C GLU A 132 7.49 -2.90 -25.74
N ASP A 133 8.13 -3.20 -24.61
CA ASP A 133 9.31 -2.49 -24.08
C ASP A 133 9.17 -0.96 -23.97
N PHE A 134 7.93 -0.45 -23.81
CA PHE A 134 7.64 0.99 -23.80
C PHE A 134 8.45 1.77 -22.74
N HIS A 135 8.61 1.16 -21.57
CA HIS A 135 9.38 1.72 -20.46
C HIS A 135 10.88 1.87 -20.78
N GLU A 136 11.43 0.99 -21.62
CA GLU A 136 12.81 1.08 -22.10
C GLU A 136 12.92 2.11 -23.23
N GLU A 137 12.05 2.03 -24.24
CA GLU A 137 12.09 2.88 -25.43
C GLU A 137 11.86 4.36 -25.13
N HIS A 138 10.98 4.65 -24.16
CA HIS A 138 10.60 6.01 -23.79
C HIS A 138 11.16 6.45 -22.44
N ASN A 139 12.04 5.64 -21.83
CA ASN A 139 12.67 5.95 -20.55
C ASN A 139 11.63 6.39 -19.51
N ALA A 140 10.61 5.55 -19.33
CA ALA A 140 9.41 5.90 -18.56
C ALA A 140 9.17 4.89 -17.46
N ILE A 141 8.73 5.37 -16.28
CA ILE A 141 8.24 4.48 -15.22
C ILE A 141 6.77 4.20 -15.47
N ILE A 142 6.39 2.93 -15.61
CA ILE A 142 5.00 2.50 -15.70
C ILE A 142 4.51 2.10 -14.32
N ILE A 143 3.45 2.75 -13.84
CA ILE A 143 2.77 2.41 -12.59
C ILE A 143 1.37 1.87 -12.90
N GLY A 144 1.20 0.57 -12.73
CA GLY A 144 -0.09 -0.10 -12.83
C GLY A 144 -0.86 0.00 -11.51
N THR A 145 -2.08 0.53 -11.51
CA THR A 145 -2.88 0.67 -10.27
C THR A 145 -3.81 -0.51 -9.98
N GLY A 146 -4.16 -1.29 -11.01
CA GLY A 146 -5.08 -2.42 -10.89
C GLY A 146 -6.51 -1.99 -10.57
N GLY A 147 -7.04 -1.02 -11.33
CA GLY A 147 -8.30 -0.33 -11.04
C GLY A 147 -8.10 0.86 -10.09
N GLN A 148 -9.01 1.04 -9.12
CA GLN A 148 -8.88 2.12 -8.14
C GLN A 148 -7.53 2.03 -7.40
N PRO A 149 -6.71 3.11 -7.43
CA PRO A 149 -5.36 3.08 -6.89
C PRO A 149 -5.38 2.96 -5.36
N ALA A 150 -4.66 1.96 -4.85
CA ALA A 150 -4.45 1.81 -3.42
C ALA A 150 -3.67 2.99 -2.83
N ARG A 151 -3.69 3.11 -1.49
CA ARG A 151 -2.95 4.17 -0.77
C ARG A 151 -1.46 4.14 -1.10
N GLY A 152 -0.84 2.94 -1.09
CA GLY A 152 0.57 2.75 -1.43
C GLY A 152 0.92 3.33 -2.80
N ALA A 153 0.20 2.95 -3.86
CA ALA A 153 0.40 3.50 -5.21
C ALA A 153 0.26 5.03 -5.27
N ARG A 154 -0.77 5.61 -4.62
CA ARG A 154 -0.95 7.07 -4.58
C ARG A 154 0.20 7.77 -3.86
N ARG A 155 0.64 7.22 -2.72
CA ARG A 155 1.73 7.77 -1.92
C ARG A 155 3.07 7.66 -2.64
N LEU A 156 3.33 6.53 -3.30
CA LEU A 156 4.52 6.33 -4.12
C LEU A 156 4.60 7.34 -5.27
N ILE A 157 3.51 7.52 -6.03
CA ILE A 157 3.43 8.52 -7.10
C ILE A 157 3.72 9.93 -6.54
N ASN A 158 3.16 10.26 -5.38
CA ASN A 158 3.38 11.55 -4.73
C ASN A 158 4.84 11.74 -4.32
N MET A 159 5.46 10.73 -3.70
CA MET A 159 6.88 10.75 -3.32
C MET A 159 7.78 10.95 -4.53
N MET A 160 7.57 10.18 -5.60
CA MET A 160 8.35 10.32 -6.84
C MET A 160 8.17 11.68 -7.49
N PHE A 161 6.96 12.27 -7.43
CA PHE A 161 6.73 13.60 -7.98
C PHE A 161 7.50 14.69 -7.22
N PHE A 162 7.53 14.64 -5.89
CA PHE A 162 8.15 15.69 -5.07
C PHE A 162 9.65 15.53 -4.84
N GLN A 163 10.19 14.31 -4.92
CA GLN A 163 11.63 14.09 -4.76
C GLN A 163 12.45 14.38 -6.03
N HIS A 164 11.77 14.62 -7.16
CA HIS A 164 12.37 14.99 -8.44
C HIS A 164 12.28 16.49 -8.79
N GLY A 165 11.89 17.35 -7.84
CA GLY A 165 11.85 18.82 -7.99
C GLY A 165 12.78 19.52 -7.01
#